data_AF-A0A9W8CZF7-F1
#
_entry.id   AF-A0A9W8CZF7-F1
#
_cell.length_a   1.000
_cell.length_b   1.000
_cell.length_c   1.000
_cell.angle_alpha   90.00
_cell.angle_beta   90.00
_cell.angle_gamma   90.00
#
_symmetry.space_group_name_H-M   'P 1'
#
loop_
_entity.id
_entity.type
_entity.pdbx_description
1 polymer ?
#
loop_
_entity_poly.entity_id
_entity_poly.type
_entity_poly.pdbx_seq_one_letter_code
_entity_poly.pdbx_strand_id
1 'polypeptide(L)'
;MNLDNRPCTGPPDDWGLDPLFWVPVKLFVGDLLRALPSDSASVYFVGNQRAVRSVELVGIVVSADTRSSKMDMYSVDDGTGVILCVRFALQDEQCSPPPPPRLEYGLGDTVRIEGRLVTFRGERQVVVRKIQPAEPNDEMAGWLERISLRRLLGTAPLA
;
A
#
# COMPACT_ATOMS: atom_id res chain seq x y z
N MET A 1 5.10 -13.31 -14.22
CA MET A 1 6.39 -12.58 -14.37
C MET A 1 6.52 -11.63 -13.21
N ASN A 2 7.66 -11.63 -12.53
CA ASN A 2 7.96 -10.68 -11.46
C ASN A 2 8.47 -9.37 -12.07
N LEU A 3 8.22 -8.24 -11.40
CA LEU A 3 8.87 -6.98 -11.74
C LEU A 3 10.38 -7.11 -11.47
N ASP A 4 11.20 -6.67 -12.41
CA ASP A 4 12.63 -6.51 -12.21
C ASP A 4 12.86 -5.20 -11.44
N ASN A 5 12.83 -5.27 -10.11
CA ASN A 5 12.98 -4.11 -9.25
C ASN A 5 14.42 -3.62 -9.27
N ARG A 6 14.62 -2.37 -9.71
CA ARG A 6 15.91 -1.69 -9.76
C ARG A 6 15.87 -0.42 -8.91
N PRO A 7 16.91 -0.13 -8.13
CA PRO A 7 16.97 1.12 -7.38
C PRO A 7 17.00 2.33 -8.32
N CYS A 8 16.39 3.45 -7.91
CA CYS A 8 16.53 4.70 -8.65
C CYS A 8 17.97 5.19 -8.55
N THR A 9 18.59 5.54 -9.68
CA THR A 9 19.97 6.05 -9.71
C THR A 9 20.06 7.57 -9.66
N GLY A 10 18.94 8.27 -9.87
CA GLY A 10 18.86 9.73 -9.79
C GLY A 10 18.85 10.24 -8.34
N PRO A 11 19.17 11.53 -8.13
CA PRO A 11 19.10 12.15 -6.81
C PRO A 11 17.65 12.15 -6.27
N PRO A 12 17.45 12.16 -4.93
CA PRO A 12 16.12 12.18 -4.34
C PRO A 12 15.21 13.33 -4.80
N ASP A 13 15.80 14.46 -5.19
CA ASP A 13 15.07 15.64 -5.68
C ASP A 13 14.32 15.35 -7.00
N ASP A 14 14.80 14.39 -7.79
CA ASP A 14 14.20 14.03 -9.09
C ASP A 14 13.06 13.02 -8.94
N TRP A 15 12.88 12.38 -7.78
CA TRP A 15 11.83 11.36 -7.59
C TRP A 15 10.44 11.92 -7.84
N GLY A 16 10.22 13.20 -7.54
CA GLY A 16 8.96 13.89 -7.74
C GLY A 16 8.63 14.23 -9.19
N LEU A 17 9.56 14.04 -10.14
CA LEU A 17 9.30 14.27 -11.56
C LEU A 17 8.40 13.17 -12.15
N ASP A 18 8.47 11.94 -11.62
CA ASP A 18 7.55 10.87 -11.98
C ASP A 18 6.18 11.11 -11.30
N PRO A 19 5.08 11.27 -12.05
CA PRO A 19 3.74 11.47 -11.46
C PRO A 19 3.33 10.35 -10.49
N LEU A 20 3.84 9.13 -10.68
CA LEU A 20 3.57 7.99 -9.81
C LEU A 20 4.10 8.20 -8.38
N PHE A 21 5.06 9.10 -8.18
CA PHE A 21 5.56 9.44 -6.85
C PHE A 21 4.49 10.12 -5.99
N TRP A 22 3.56 10.88 -6.59
CA TRP A 22 2.59 11.69 -5.85
C TRP A 22 1.26 10.99 -5.60
N VAL A 23 0.99 9.87 -6.27
CA VAL A 23 -0.28 9.16 -6.19
C VAL A 23 -0.14 7.82 -5.46
N PRO A 24 -1.22 7.28 -4.85
CA PRO A 24 -1.25 5.90 -4.39
C PRO A 24 -1.12 4.94 -5.58
N VAL A 25 0.04 4.30 -5.74
CA VAL A 25 0.27 3.38 -6.85
C VAL A 25 -0.43 2.05 -6.55
N LYS A 26 -1.31 1.62 -7.45
CA LYS A 26 -2.03 0.34 -7.30
C LYS A 26 -1.07 -0.82 -7.57
N LEU A 27 -0.77 -1.59 -6.54
CA LEU A 27 0.18 -2.70 -6.58
C LEU A 27 -0.44 -3.96 -6.01
N PHE A 28 0.07 -5.12 -6.41
CA PHE A 28 -0.20 -6.37 -5.72
C PHE A 28 0.67 -6.49 -4.47
N VAL A 29 0.20 -7.22 -3.47
CA VAL A 29 0.94 -7.51 -2.23
C VAL A 29 2.28 -8.16 -2.53
N GLY A 30 2.32 -9.10 -3.47
CA GLY A 30 3.57 -9.73 -3.91
C GLY A 30 4.59 -8.75 -4.50
N ASP A 31 4.15 -7.64 -5.10
CA ASP A 31 5.06 -6.58 -5.56
C ASP A 31 5.56 -5.74 -4.37
N LEU A 32 4.70 -5.43 -3.39
CA LEU A 32 5.06 -4.72 -2.16
C LEU A 32 6.12 -5.48 -1.33
N LEU A 33 5.95 -6.79 -1.20
CA LEU A 33 6.87 -7.65 -0.46
C LEU A 33 8.28 -7.68 -1.09
N ARG A 34 8.36 -7.52 -2.41
CA ARG A 34 9.62 -7.55 -3.18
C ARG A 34 10.19 -6.17 -3.48
N ALA A 35 9.49 -5.09 -3.12
CA ALA A 35 9.95 -3.73 -3.36
C ALA A 35 11.31 -3.50 -2.68
N LEU A 36 12.18 -2.71 -3.30
CA LEU A 36 13.51 -2.43 -2.73
C LEU A 36 13.44 -1.20 -1.83
N PRO A 37 13.98 -1.23 -0.60
CA PRO A 37 14.04 -0.04 0.24
C PRO A 37 14.94 1.04 -0.39
N SER A 38 14.57 2.30 -0.22
CA SER A 38 15.52 3.42 -0.36
C SER A 38 16.09 3.80 1.01
N ASP A 39 17.04 4.73 1.04
CA ASP A 39 17.58 5.29 2.28
C ASP A 39 16.52 6.09 3.07
N SER A 40 15.43 6.50 2.41
CA SER A 40 14.26 7.07 3.07
C SER A 40 13.33 5.96 3.57
N ALA A 41 13.00 6.00 4.86
CA ALA A 41 12.17 5.00 5.54
C ALA A 41 10.76 4.78 4.93
N SER A 42 10.30 5.69 4.06
CA SER A 42 8.94 5.69 3.49
C SER A 42 8.90 5.65 1.96
N VAL A 43 10.02 5.43 1.30
CA VAL A 43 10.11 5.35 -0.17
C VAL A 43 10.74 4.03 -0.58
N TYR A 44 10.13 3.40 -1.59
CA TYR A 44 10.53 2.11 -2.14
C TYR A 44 10.70 2.18 -3.64
N PHE A 45 11.62 1.37 -4.18
CA PHE A 45 11.80 1.20 -5.60
C PHE A 45 11.04 -0.02 -6.11
N VAL A 46 10.24 0.20 -7.14
CA VAL A 46 9.37 -0.82 -7.76
C VAL A 46 9.54 -0.75 -9.27
N GLY A 47 9.75 -1.90 -9.91
CA GLY A 47 10.05 -2.00 -11.33
C GLY A 47 11.34 -1.28 -11.72
N ASN A 48 11.35 -0.64 -12.88
CA ASN A 48 12.55 -0.03 -13.44
C ASN A 48 12.79 1.38 -12.87
N GLN A 49 13.51 1.45 -11.75
CA GLN A 49 14.02 2.69 -11.16
C GLN A 49 12.96 3.71 -10.69
N ARG A 50 11.72 3.28 -10.40
CA ARG A 50 10.64 4.19 -9.96
C ARG A 50 10.53 4.26 -8.45
N ALA A 51 10.59 5.46 -7.91
CA ALA A 51 10.36 5.73 -6.50
C ALA A 51 8.84 5.77 -6.22
N VAL A 52 8.40 4.94 -5.28
CA VAL A 52 7.01 4.83 -4.85
C VAL A 52 6.93 5.15 -3.36
N ARG A 53 6.11 6.15 -3.01
CA ARG A 53 5.93 6.59 -1.61
C ARG A 53 4.58 6.18 -1.00
N SER A 54 3.59 5.89 -1.84
CA SER A 54 2.21 5.61 -1.44
C SER A 54 1.68 4.49 -2.31
N VAL A 55 0.92 3.59 -1.69
CA VAL A 55 0.45 2.37 -2.34
C VAL A 55 -1.04 2.20 -2.12
N GLU A 56 -1.70 1.56 -3.09
CA GLU A 56 -3.07 1.08 -2.97
C GLU A 56 -3.10 -0.43 -3.23
N LEU A 57 -3.67 -1.19 -2.28
CA LEU A 57 -3.91 -2.63 -2.42
C LEU A 57 -5.40 -2.94 -2.21
N VAL A 58 -5.85 -4.03 -2.83
CA VAL A 58 -7.19 -4.59 -2.65
C VAL A 58 -7.00 -6.07 -2.33
N GLY A 59 -7.69 -6.57 -1.32
CA GLY A 59 -7.62 -7.98 -0.95
C GLY A 59 -8.60 -8.33 0.17
N ILE A 60 -8.58 -9.59 0.56
CA ILE A 60 -9.45 -10.16 1.60
C ILE A 60 -8.73 -10.10 2.95
N VAL A 61 -9.45 -9.67 3.99
CA VAL A 61 -8.96 -9.70 5.37
C VAL A 61 -8.91 -11.16 5.84
N VAL A 62 -7.71 -11.66 6.10
CA VAL A 62 -7.45 -13.03 6.60
C VAL A 62 -7.16 -13.07 8.09
N SER A 63 -6.89 -11.92 8.71
CA SER A 63 -6.76 -11.76 10.16
C SER A 63 -7.10 -10.32 10.56
N ALA A 64 -7.79 -10.15 11.67
CA ALA A 64 -8.15 -8.84 12.22
C ALA A 64 -7.89 -8.82 13.74
N ASP A 65 -7.10 -7.85 14.20
CA ASP A 65 -6.90 -7.52 15.61
C ASP A 65 -7.21 -6.04 15.84
N THR A 66 -8.44 -5.78 16.28
CA THR A 66 -9.00 -4.45 16.58
C THR A 66 -9.17 -4.22 18.09
N ARG A 67 -8.54 -5.06 18.93
CA ARG A 67 -8.71 -5.01 20.40
C ARG A 67 -8.09 -3.77 21.03
N SER A 68 -7.16 -3.12 20.34
CA SER A 68 -6.47 -1.93 20.85
C SER A 68 -7.18 -0.65 20.41
N SER A 69 -7.46 0.23 21.37
CA SER A 69 -7.99 1.58 21.06
C SER A 69 -7.00 2.44 20.26
N LYS A 70 -5.72 2.06 20.21
CA LYS A 70 -4.65 2.84 19.55
C LYS A 70 -4.37 2.41 18.13
N MET A 71 -4.68 1.18 17.75
CA MET A 71 -4.37 0.66 16.42
C MET A 71 -5.22 -0.57 16.09
N ASP A 72 -5.61 -0.65 14.82
CA ASP A 72 -6.20 -1.83 14.22
C ASP A 72 -5.16 -2.50 13.32
N MET A 73 -5.08 -3.82 13.38
CA MET A 73 -4.21 -4.63 12.55
C MET A 73 -5.02 -5.56 11.67
N TYR A 74 -4.79 -5.51 10.37
CA TYR A 74 -5.43 -6.38 9.40
C TYR A 74 -4.36 -7.09 8.57
N SER A 75 -4.37 -8.42 8.51
CA SER A 75 -3.59 -9.14 7.49
C SER A 75 -4.46 -9.28 6.25
N VAL A 76 -3.96 -8.84 5.10
CA VAL A 76 -4.72 -8.79 3.84
C VAL A 76 -4.03 -9.62 2.78
N ASP A 77 -4.80 -10.51 2.15
CA ASP A 77 -4.38 -11.41 1.06
C ASP A 77 -5.02 -10.98 -0.26
N ASP A 78 -4.21 -10.84 -1.32
CA ASP A 78 -4.69 -10.54 -2.68
C ASP A 78 -4.44 -11.68 -3.68
N GLY A 79 -4.11 -12.88 -3.19
CA GLY A 79 -3.75 -14.05 -3.99
C GLY A 79 -2.29 -14.06 -4.45
N THR A 80 -1.53 -12.97 -4.26
CA THR A 80 -0.10 -12.90 -4.61
C THR A 80 0.81 -12.84 -3.38
N GLY A 81 0.24 -12.63 -2.20
CA GLY A 81 0.90 -12.62 -0.90
C GLY A 81 -0.02 -12.06 0.18
N VAL A 82 0.43 -12.14 1.44
CA VAL A 82 -0.26 -11.59 2.60
C VAL A 82 0.59 -10.48 3.22
N ILE A 83 0.00 -9.35 3.56
CA ILE A 83 0.71 -8.23 4.21
C ILE A 83 -0.07 -7.66 5.39
N LEU A 84 0.66 -7.29 6.44
CA LEU A 84 0.11 -6.61 7.60
C LEU A 84 -0.21 -5.15 7.26
N CYS A 85 -1.44 -4.75 7.50
CA CYS A 85 -1.94 -3.39 7.36
C CYS A 85 -2.28 -2.84 8.75
N VAL A 86 -1.60 -1.77 9.15
CA VAL A 86 -1.73 -1.16 10.48
C VAL A 86 -2.41 0.20 10.35
N ARG A 87 -3.60 0.32 10.93
CA ARG A 87 -4.37 1.57 11.00
C ARG A 87 -4.22 2.16 12.40
N PHE A 88 -3.41 3.20 12.54
CA PHE A 88 -3.26 3.90 13.81
C PHE A 88 -4.51 4.71 14.15
N ALA A 89 -4.69 4.95 15.44
CA ALA A 89 -5.67 5.91 15.88
C ALA A 89 -5.23 7.34 15.62
N LEU A 90 -6.12 8.14 15.02
CA LEU A 90 -5.97 9.59 15.05
C LEU A 90 -5.89 10.00 16.52
N GLN A 91 -4.78 10.63 16.91
CA GLN A 91 -4.61 11.26 18.22
C GLN A 91 -5.40 12.57 18.23
N ASP A 92 -6.72 12.48 18.14
CA ASP A 92 -7.60 13.64 18.18
C ASP A 92 -8.69 13.41 19.24
N GLU A 93 -8.25 13.29 20.50
CA GLU A 93 -9.11 13.34 21.69
C GLU A 93 -9.78 14.73 21.86
N GLN A 94 -9.50 15.70 20.98
CA GLN A 94 -9.89 17.11 21.13
C GLN A 94 -10.57 17.72 19.89
N CYS A 95 -10.73 16.96 18.79
CA CYS A 95 -11.42 17.51 17.62
C CYS A 95 -12.93 17.53 17.87
N SER A 96 -13.52 18.71 17.76
CA SER A 96 -14.96 18.93 17.82
C SER A 96 -15.44 19.26 16.39
N PRO A 97 -16.27 18.42 15.75
CA PRO A 97 -16.96 17.23 16.26
C PRO A 97 -16.06 15.99 16.37
N PRO A 98 -16.44 15.00 17.21
CA PRO A 98 -15.71 13.75 17.32
C PRO A 98 -15.60 13.08 15.94
N PRO A 99 -14.47 12.41 15.64
CA PRO A 99 -14.31 11.71 14.39
C PRO A 99 -15.39 10.64 14.23
N PRO A 100 -15.87 10.38 13.00
CA PRO A 100 -16.86 9.34 12.76
C PRO A 100 -16.35 7.97 13.28
N PRO A 101 -17.25 7.11 13.75
CA PRO A 101 -16.88 5.78 14.22
C PRO A 101 -16.14 5.03 13.12
N ARG A 102 -15.08 4.32 13.51
CA ARG A 102 -14.29 3.52 12.57
C ARG A 102 -15.13 2.35 12.10
N LEU A 103 -15.16 2.15 10.79
CA LEU A 103 -15.61 0.87 10.26
C LEU A 103 -14.55 -0.18 10.63
N GLU A 104 -14.98 -1.18 11.39
CA GLU A 104 -14.21 -2.39 11.66
C GLU A 104 -14.44 -3.39 10.53
N TYR A 105 -13.40 -4.11 10.17
CA TYR A 105 -13.43 -5.11 9.10
C TYR A 105 -13.13 -6.49 9.70
N GLY A 106 -13.97 -7.47 9.36
CA GLY A 106 -13.88 -8.83 9.82
C GLY A 106 -13.14 -9.74 8.85
N LEU A 107 -12.89 -10.98 9.30
CA LEU A 107 -12.33 -12.03 8.46
C LEU A 107 -13.28 -12.31 7.28
N GLY A 108 -12.75 -12.31 6.06
CA GLY A 108 -13.50 -12.51 4.82
C GLY A 108 -13.95 -11.22 4.14
N ASP A 109 -13.85 -10.06 4.80
CA ASP A 109 -14.19 -8.78 4.16
C ASP A 109 -13.17 -8.43 3.07
N THR A 110 -13.66 -7.96 1.94
CA THR A 110 -12.80 -7.41 0.87
C THR A 110 -12.61 -5.93 1.09
N VAL A 111 -11.36 -5.49 1.18
CA VAL A 111 -10.99 -4.11 1.52
C VAL A 111 -10.06 -3.50 0.50
N ARG A 112 -10.26 -2.20 0.21
CA ARG A 112 -9.31 -1.34 -0.50
C ARG A 112 -8.56 -0.50 0.53
N ILE A 113 -7.23 -0.60 0.51
CA ILE A 113 -6.34 0.07 1.45
C ILE A 113 -5.39 0.99 0.68
N GLU A 114 -5.38 2.26 1.05
CA GLU A 114 -4.35 3.23 0.66
C GLU A 114 -3.44 3.52 1.86
N GLY A 115 -2.13 3.52 1.65
CA GLY A 115 -1.19 3.70 2.74
C GLY A 115 0.25 3.89 2.31
N ARG A 116 1.14 3.83 3.30
CA ARG A 116 2.59 3.83 3.10
C ARG A 116 3.14 2.46 3.41
N LEU A 117 3.91 1.88 2.49
CA LEU A 117 4.74 0.73 2.82
C LEU A 117 5.82 1.18 3.82
N VAL A 118 6.07 0.38 4.85
CA VAL A 118 7.16 0.58 5.81
C VAL A 118 7.77 -0.77 6.16
N THR A 119 9.02 -0.75 6.61
CA THR A 119 9.65 -1.92 7.24
C THR A 119 9.69 -1.70 8.74
N PHE A 120 9.10 -2.61 9.51
CA PHE A 120 9.14 -2.57 10.95
C PHE A 120 9.64 -3.91 11.48
N ARG A 121 10.71 -3.88 12.29
CA ARG A 121 11.36 -5.10 12.82
C ARG A 121 11.74 -6.14 11.75
N GLY A 122 12.13 -5.67 10.57
CA GLY A 122 12.51 -6.52 9.43
C GLY A 122 11.34 -6.95 8.55
N GLU A 123 10.09 -6.72 8.98
CA GLU A 123 8.89 -7.14 8.26
C GLU A 123 8.24 -6.01 7.47
N ARG A 124 7.68 -6.35 6.31
CA ARG A 124 6.92 -5.44 5.44
C ARG A 124 5.52 -5.23 6.00
N GLN A 125 5.12 -3.98 6.18
CA GLN A 125 3.75 -3.63 6.57
C GLN A 125 3.28 -2.34 5.90
N VAL A 126 1.97 -2.19 5.73
CA VAL A 126 1.35 -0.96 5.20
C VAL A 126 0.76 -0.18 6.36
N VAL A 127 1.25 1.04 6.56
CA VAL A 127 0.60 2.02 7.44
C VAL A 127 -0.59 2.62 6.70
N VAL A 128 -1.78 2.26 7.16
CA VAL A 128 -3.05 2.60 6.52
C VAL A 128 -3.35 4.07 6.72
N ARG A 129 -3.63 4.78 5.62
CA ARG A 129 -4.19 6.13 5.63
C ARG A 129 -5.70 6.11 5.42
N LYS A 130 -6.16 5.21 4.56
CA LYS A 130 -7.57 5.07 4.19
C LYS A 130 -7.85 3.60 3.93
N ILE A 131 -8.97 3.12 4.45
CA ILE A 131 -9.47 1.76 4.25
C ILE A 131 -10.97 1.84 3.99
N GLN A 132 -11.43 1.17 2.94
CA GLN A 132 -12.82 1.17 2.50
C GLN A 132 -13.24 -0.26 2.12
N PRO A 133 -14.53 -0.62 2.24
CA PRO A 133 -15.02 -1.85 1.63
C PRO A 133 -14.80 -1.78 0.12
N ALA A 134 -14.44 -2.92 -0.47
CA ALA A 134 -14.34 -3.08 -1.91
C ALA A 134 -15.43 -4.03 -2.38
N GLU A 135 -16.07 -3.70 -3.50
CA GLU A 135 -17.12 -4.55 -4.07
C GLU A 135 -16.50 -5.77 -4.78
N PRO A 136 -17.21 -6.90 -4.91
CA PRO A 136 -16.69 -8.09 -5.60
C PRO A 136 -16.18 -7.80 -7.03
N ASN A 137 -16.86 -6.91 -7.75
CA ASN A 137 -16.46 -6.52 -9.10
C ASN A 137 -15.20 -5.63 -9.14
N ASP A 138 -14.90 -4.93 -8.03
CA ASP A 138 -13.68 -4.12 -7.90
C ASP A 138 -12.43 -4.98 -7.87
N GLU A 139 -12.52 -6.25 -7.47
CA GLU A 139 -11.38 -7.15 -7.45
C GLU A 139 -10.91 -7.44 -8.88
N MET A 140 -11.80 -7.93 -9.75
CA MET A 140 -11.44 -8.25 -11.14
C MET A 140 -10.96 -7.02 -11.91
N ALA A 141 -11.67 -5.89 -11.79
CA ALA A 141 -11.25 -4.63 -12.41
C ALA A 141 -9.91 -4.15 -11.83
N GLY A 142 -9.74 -4.25 -10.51
CA GLY A 142 -8.52 -3.87 -9.81
C GLY A 142 -7.31 -4.70 -10.19
N TRP A 143 -7.49 -5.98 -10.56
CA TRP A 143 -6.41 -6.83 -11.08
C TRP A 143 -5.95 -6.36 -12.46
N LEU A 144 -6.87 -6.03 -13.36
CA LEU A 144 -6.53 -5.52 -14.70
C LEU A 144 -5.76 -4.20 -14.65
N GLU A 145 -6.17 -3.29 -13.77
CA GLU A 145 -5.44 -2.04 -13.52
C GLU A 145 -4.02 -2.30 -13.00
N ARG A 146 -3.86 -3.19 -12.02
CA ARG A 146 -2.55 -3.56 -11.46
C ARG A 146 -1.66 -4.22 -12.50
N ILE A 147 -2.19 -5.12 -13.33
CA ILE A 147 -1.43 -5.74 -14.42
C ILE A 147 -0.96 -4.68 -15.43
N SER A 148 -1.83 -3.72 -15.76
CA SER A 148 -1.49 -2.63 -16.68
C SER A 148 -0.42 -1.71 -16.09
N LEU A 149 -0.55 -1.36 -14.80
CA LEU A 149 0.45 -0.58 -14.08
C LEU A 149 1.78 -1.30 -13.96
N ARG A 150 1.81 -2.62 -13.74
CA ARG A 150 3.06 -3.39 -13.74
C ARG A 150 3.81 -3.29 -15.06
N ARG A 151 3.10 -3.26 -16.19
CA ARG A 151 3.74 -3.04 -17.51
C ARG A 151 4.37 -1.65 -17.59
N LEU A 152 3.67 -0.62 -17.10
CA LEU A 152 4.21 0.75 -17.02
C LEU A 152 5.41 0.85 -16.06
N LEU A 153 5.34 0.19 -14.91
CA LEU A 153 6.44 0.17 -13.94
C LEU A 153 7.69 -0.51 -14.49
N GLY A 154 7.53 -1.45 -15.43
CA GLY A 154 8.65 -2.10 -16.14
C GLY A 154 9.32 -1.22 -17.20
N THR A 155 8.72 -0.10 -17.61
CA THR A 155 9.31 0.84 -18.57
C THR A 155 10.14 1.91 -17.87
N ALA A 156 10.97 2.64 -18.61
CA ALA A 156 11.74 3.76 -18.06
C ALA A 156 10.83 4.85 -17.43
N PRO A 157 11.28 5.52 -16.36
CA PRO A 157 10.59 6.67 -15.78
C PRO A 157 10.26 7.74 -16.82
N LEU A 158 9.17 8.47 -16.60
CA LEU A 158 8.87 9.65 -17.41
C LEU A 158 9.85 10.74 -16.96
N ALA A 159 10.72 11.16 -17.87
CA ALA A 159 11.69 12.24 -17.66
C ALA A 159 11.02 13.62 -17.76
#